data_AF-A0AAJ4KBP0-F1
#
_entry.id   AF-A0AAJ4KBP0-F1
#
_cell.length_a   1.000
_cell.length_b   1.000
_cell.length_c   1.000
_cell.angle_alpha   90.00
_cell.angle_beta   90.00
_cell.angle_gamma   90.00
#
_symmetry.space_group_name_H-M   'P 1'
#
loop_
_entity.id
_entity.type
_entity.pdbx_description
1 polymer ?
#
loop_
_entity_poly.entity_id
_entity_poly.type
_entity_poly.pdbx_seq_one_letter_code
_entity_poly.pdbx_strand_id
1 'polypeptide(L)'
;MAGVFSGIISMMKSSEVYKVSMAAVKDDSRSTNLLGTDISDAFLVSGEVSDSAASIKIPVSGSKGKGNVYVKATNTTGHWKYQILTLHTENEDIDLLTKK
;
A
#
# COMPACT_ATOMS: atom_id res chain seq x y z
N MET A 1 10.34 -6.80 24.25
CA MET A 1 10.70 -7.41 22.96
C MET A 1 10.02 -6.62 21.83
N ALA A 2 10.57 -5.47 21.42
CA ALA A 2 9.98 -4.60 20.38
C ALA A 2 10.96 -4.35 19.21
N GLY A 3 11.80 -5.35 18.90
CA GLY A 3 12.95 -5.17 17.99
C GLY A 3 12.78 -5.70 16.57
N VAL A 4 11.83 -6.61 16.31
CA VAL A 4 11.73 -7.30 15.00
C VAL A 4 10.74 -6.64 14.04
N PHE A 5 9.68 -5.99 14.54
CA PHE A 5 8.67 -5.37 13.69
C PHE A 5 9.18 -4.13 12.95
N SER A 6 10.06 -3.31 13.55
CA SER A 6 10.58 -2.09 12.89
C SER A 6 11.51 -2.38 11.71
N GLY A 7 12.29 -3.48 11.77
CA GLY A 7 13.19 -3.85 10.67
C GLY A 7 12.42 -4.26 9.41
N ILE A 8 11.39 -5.09 9.59
CA ILE A 8 10.51 -5.53 8.50
C ILE A 8 9.75 -4.33 7.92
N ILE A 9 9.27 -3.41 8.75
CA ILE A 9 8.61 -2.17 8.31
C ILE A 9 9.55 -1.28 7.48
N SER A 10 10.80 -1.11 7.88
CA SER A 10 11.79 -0.35 7.10
C SER A 10 12.08 -1.02 5.75
N MET A 11 12.23 -2.35 5.73
CA MET A 11 12.36 -3.10 4.47
C MET A 11 11.11 -2.98 3.60
N MET A 12 9.92 -2.99 4.20
CA MET A 12 8.64 -2.76 3.50
C MET A 12 8.56 -1.37 2.87
N LYS A 13 8.84 -0.30 3.65
CA LYS A 13 8.83 1.10 3.14
C LYS A 13 9.90 1.34 2.08
N SER A 14 11.04 0.65 2.17
CA SER A 14 12.10 0.73 1.16
C SER A 14 11.83 -0.11 -0.09
N SER A 15 10.93 -1.09 -0.02
CA SER A 15 10.56 -1.93 -1.15
C SER A 15 9.94 -1.08 -2.25
N GLU A 16 10.32 -1.38 -3.50
CA GLU A 16 9.72 -0.78 -4.68
C GLU A 16 8.20 -0.94 -4.67
N VAL A 17 7.71 -2.06 -4.12
CA VAL A 17 6.29 -2.36 -3.97
C VAL A 17 5.56 -1.25 -3.21
N TYR A 18 6.10 -0.78 -2.08
CA TYR A 18 5.48 0.29 -1.29
C TYR A 18 5.46 1.62 -2.04
N LYS A 19 6.59 1.99 -2.66
CA LYS A 19 6.70 3.24 -3.42
C LYS A 19 5.75 3.28 -4.61
N VAL A 20 5.68 2.19 -5.39
CA VAL A 20 4.78 2.04 -6.54
C VAL A 20 3.33 2.11 -6.10
N SER A 21 2.99 1.43 -5.00
CA SER A 21 1.62 1.43 -4.46
C SER A 21 1.20 2.83 -4.04
N MET A 22 2.06 3.55 -3.32
CA MET A 22 1.73 4.88 -2.84
C MET A 22 1.70 5.90 -3.98
N ALA A 23 2.55 5.74 -4.99
CA ALA A 23 2.49 6.51 -6.22
C ALA A 23 1.16 6.26 -6.94
N ALA A 24 0.73 5.00 -7.10
CA ALA A 24 -0.55 4.66 -7.73
C ALA A 24 -1.75 5.24 -6.96
N VAL A 25 -1.73 5.18 -5.63
CA VAL A 25 -2.78 5.80 -4.79
C VAL A 25 -2.83 7.32 -4.98
N LYS A 26 -1.67 7.99 -5.09
CA LYS A 26 -1.60 9.44 -5.29
C LYS A 26 -1.92 9.88 -6.74
N ASP A 27 -1.59 9.04 -7.72
CA ASP A 27 -1.87 9.24 -9.15
C ASP A 27 -3.35 9.03 -9.48
N ASP A 28 -4.05 8.20 -8.70
CA ASP A 28 -5.46 7.88 -8.95
C ASP A 28 -6.40 8.96 -8.39
N SER A 29 -7.15 9.61 -9.30
CA SER A 29 -8.16 10.62 -8.97
C SER A 29 -9.28 10.10 -8.06
N ARG A 30 -9.59 8.80 -8.08
CA ARG A 30 -10.62 8.20 -7.21
C ARG A 30 -10.13 8.20 -5.76
N SER A 31 -8.87 7.82 -5.53
CA SER A 31 -8.24 7.83 -4.20
C SER A 31 -8.22 9.23 -3.58
N THR A 32 -7.79 10.25 -4.35
CA THR A 32 -7.77 11.64 -3.86
C THR A 32 -9.18 12.23 -3.71
N ASN A 33 -10.16 11.76 -4.48
CA ASN A 33 -11.54 12.17 -4.30
C ASN A 33 -12.16 11.60 -3.02
N LEU A 34 -11.83 10.35 -2.66
CA LEU A 34 -12.33 9.68 -1.45
C LEU A 34 -11.59 10.12 -0.17
N LEU A 35 -10.26 10.10 -0.19
CA LEU A 35 -9.44 10.38 1.00
C LEU A 35 -9.09 11.87 1.13
N GLY A 36 -9.13 12.62 0.03
CA GLY A 36 -8.66 14.01 -0.04
C GLY A 36 -7.33 14.13 -0.75
N THR A 37 -6.94 15.36 -1.09
CA THR A 37 -5.67 15.68 -1.77
C THR A 37 -4.45 15.47 -0.86
N ASP A 38 -4.65 15.53 0.45
CA ASP A 38 -3.60 15.32 1.46
C ASP A 38 -3.68 13.88 1.99
N ILE A 39 -3.11 12.93 1.23
CA ILE A 39 -3.05 11.52 1.63
C ILE A 39 -1.75 11.28 2.39
N SER A 40 -1.87 10.95 3.68
CA SER A 40 -0.76 10.61 4.56
C SER A 40 -0.81 9.14 4.98
N ASP A 41 0.34 8.48 4.98
CA ASP A 41 0.46 7.11 5.48
C ASP A 41 0.54 7.09 7.01
N ALA A 42 -0.12 6.11 7.62
CA ALA A 42 0.01 5.88 9.05
C ALA A 42 1.42 5.39 9.37
N PHE A 43 1.98 5.87 10.48
CA PHE A 43 3.29 5.45 10.97
C PHE A 43 3.37 3.93 11.20
N LEU A 44 2.23 3.31 11.51
CA LEU A 44 2.08 1.86 11.72
C LEU A 44 1.59 1.19 10.44
N VAL A 45 2.53 0.87 9.54
CA VAL A 45 2.26 -0.05 8.43
C VAL A 45 2.46 -1.48 8.91
N SER A 46 1.56 -2.38 8.50
CA SER A 46 1.58 -3.78 8.92
C SER A 46 1.62 -4.67 7.71
N GLY A 47 2.50 -5.67 7.71
CA GLY A 47 2.65 -6.54 6.57
C GLY A 47 3.82 -7.49 6.76
N GLU A 48 4.02 -8.31 5.74
CA GLU A 48 5.09 -9.28 5.66
C GLU A 48 5.74 -9.17 4.29
N VAL A 49 7.06 -9.03 4.27
CA VAL A 49 7.86 -9.13 3.05
C VAL A 49 8.81 -10.30 3.22
N SER A 50 8.74 -11.19 2.25
CA SER A 50 9.56 -12.38 2.06
C SER A 50 10.30 -12.25 0.72
N ASP A 51 11.29 -13.10 0.52
CA ASP A 51 12.11 -13.11 -0.70
C ASP A 51 11.26 -13.31 -1.99
N SER A 52 10.25 -14.17 -1.91
CA SER A 52 9.37 -14.48 -3.05
C SER A 52 8.00 -13.77 -3.01
N ALA A 53 7.63 -13.11 -1.92
CA ALA A 53 6.29 -12.54 -1.75
C ALA A 53 6.29 -11.34 -0.81
N ALA A 54 5.50 -10.33 -1.13
CA ALA A 54 5.30 -9.12 -0.34
C ALA A 54 3.81 -8.90 -0.14
N SER A 55 3.37 -8.73 1.10
CA SER A 55 1.99 -8.40 1.47
C SER A 55 2.01 -7.27 2.49
N ILE A 56 1.58 -6.08 2.07
CA ILE A 56 1.65 -4.86 2.88
C ILE A 56 0.27 -4.25 3.01
N LYS A 57 -0.12 -3.91 4.24
CA LYS A 57 -1.29 -3.10 4.56
C LYS A 57 -0.82 -1.74 5.05
N ILE A 58 -1.18 -0.70 4.31
CA ILE A 58 -0.82 0.68 4.58
C ILE A 58 -2.11 1.40 4.97
N PRO A 59 -2.34 1.70 6.26
CA PRO A 59 -3.43 2.59 6.63
C PRO A 59 -3.09 3.97 6.09
N VAL A 60 -4.02 4.56 5.36
CA VAL A 60 -3.91 5.90 4.80
C VAL A 60 -5.01 6.76 5.39
N SER A 61 -4.69 8.01 5.69
CA SER A 61 -5.65 8.99 6.17
C SER A 61 -5.49 10.26 5.35
N GLY A 62 -6.60 10.88 5.01
CA GLY A 62 -6.57 12.19 4.39
C GLY A 62 -7.66 13.10 4.91
N SER A 63 -7.69 14.31 4.37
CA SER A 63 -8.58 15.38 4.86
C SER A 63 -10.08 15.07 4.70
N LYS A 64 -10.47 14.16 3.80
CA LYS A 64 -11.87 13.76 3.59
C LYS A 64 -12.24 12.46 4.31
N GLY A 65 -11.28 11.60 4.63
CA GLY A 65 -11.57 10.29 5.20
C GLY A 65 -10.33 9.42 5.41
N LYS A 66 -10.57 8.15 5.79
CA LYS A 66 -9.51 7.17 6.05
C LYS A 66 -9.72 5.93 5.20
N GLY A 67 -8.64 5.20 4.95
CA GLY A 67 -8.65 3.97 4.19
C GLY A 67 -7.45 3.08 4.50
N ASN A 68 -7.44 1.91 3.90
CA ASN A 68 -6.39 0.92 4.02
C ASN A 68 -6.01 0.45 2.63
N VAL A 69 -4.78 0.69 2.23
CA VAL A 69 -4.23 0.19 0.98
C VAL A 69 -3.70 -1.21 1.24
N TYR A 70 -4.23 -2.18 0.51
CA TYR A 70 -3.79 -3.56 0.51
C TYR A 70 -2.97 -3.81 -0.74
N VAL A 71 -1.72 -4.21 -0.53
CA VAL A 71 -0.77 -4.51 -1.59
C VAL A 71 -0.31 -5.94 -1.45
N LYS A 72 -0.37 -6.72 -2.53
CA LYS A 72 0.33 -8.00 -2.63
C LYS A 72 1.13 -8.08 -3.92
N ALA A 73 2.39 -8.45 -3.81
CA ALA A 73 3.26 -8.73 -4.94
C ALA A 73 4.01 -10.03 -4.69
N THR A 74 4.38 -10.73 -5.76
CA THR A 74 5.19 -11.95 -5.70
C THR A 74 6.34 -11.85 -6.67
N ASN A 75 7.54 -12.18 -6.23
CA ASN A 75 8.69 -12.31 -7.11
C ASN A 75 8.63 -13.70 -7.75
N THR A 76 8.44 -13.73 -9.06
CA THR A 76 8.53 -14.96 -9.86
C THR A 76 9.73 -14.80 -10.78
N THR A 77 10.77 -15.61 -10.56
CA THR A 77 11.96 -15.67 -11.43
C THR A 77 12.64 -14.31 -11.66
N GLY A 78 12.74 -13.47 -10.63
CA GLY A 78 13.40 -12.16 -10.72
C GLY A 78 12.48 -11.01 -11.15
N HIS A 79 11.20 -11.28 -11.42
CA HIS A 79 10.22 -10.26 -11.77
C HIS A 79 9.17 -10.11 -10.66
N TRP A 80 8.98 -8.87 -10.18
CA TRP A 80 7.91 -8.54 -9.24
C TRP A 80 6.57 -8.48 -9.96
N LYS A 81 5.68 -9.43 -9.66
CA LYS A 81 4.30 -9.46 -10.14
C LYS A 81 3.37 -8.94 -9.04
N TYR A 82 2.76 -7.79 -9.27
CA TYR A 82 1.72 -7.26 -8.41
C TYR A 82 0.43 -8.05 -8.63
N GLN A 83 -0.09 -8.64 -7.56
CA GLN A 83 -1.32 -9.44 -7.59
C GLN A 83 -2.51 -8.65 -7.06
N ILE A 84 -2.30 -7.80 -6.05
CA ILE A 84 -3.36 -7.02 -5.41
C ILE A 84 -2.85 -5.61 -5.16
N LEU A 85 -3.66 -4.62 -5.51
CA LEU A 85 -3.47 -3.22 -5.20
C LEU A 85 -4.85 -2.58 -5.07
N THR A 86 -5.41 -2.64 -3.87
CA THR A 86 -6.77 -2.20 -3.62
C THR A 86 -6.76 -1.22 -2.46
N LEU A 87 -7.39 -0.07 -2.66
CA LEU A 87 -7.66 0.89 -1.62
C LEU A 87 -9.05 0.61 -1.04
N HIS A 88 -9.08 0.08 0.18
CA HIS A 88 -10.30 -0.12 0.94
C HIS A 88 -10.59 1.13 1.77
N THR A 89 -11.65 1.88 1.45
CA THR A 89 -12.11 3.01 2.26
C THR A 89 -13.38 2.64 3.02
N GLU A 90 -13.81 3.46 3.97
CA GLU A 90 -15.09 3.24 4.65
C GLU A 90 -16.31 3.33 3.70
N ASN A 91 -16.17 4.04 2.58
CA ASN A 91 -17.25 4.23 1.62
C ASN A 91 -17.27 3.15 0.54
N GLU A 92 -16.10 2.78 0.01
CA GLU A 92 -15.97 1.85 -1.11
C GLU A 92 -14.54 1.27 -1.25
N ASP A 93 -14.46 0.15 -1.98
CA ASP A 93 -13.23 -0.51 -2.40
C ASP A 93 -12.83 -0.09 -3.82
N ILE A 94 -11.69 0.58 -3.95
CA ILE A 94 -11.13 0.95 -5.25
C ILE A 94 -9.99 0.02 -5.62
N ASP A 95 -10.14 -0.70 -6.72
CA ASP A 95 -9.01 -1.39 -7.36
C ASP A 95 -8.15 -0.38 -8.14
N LEU A 96 -6.89 -0.26 -7.72
CA LEU A 96 -5.87 0.64 -8.30
C LEU A 96 -4.93 -0.08 -9.26
N LEU A 97 -5.05 -1.41 -9.41
CA LEU A 97 -4.29 -2.20 -10.39
C LEU A 97 -4.86 -2.00 -11.80
N THR A 98 -6.17 -1.79 -11.91
CA THR A 98 -6.82 -1.45 -13.18
C THR A 98 -6.70 0.05 -13.43
N LYS A 99 -5.61 0.47 -14.10
CA LYS A 99 -5.59 1.76 -14.80
C LYS A 99 -6.64 1.70 -15.91
N LYS A 100 -7.68 2.52 -15.81
CA LYS A 100 -8.71 2.66 -16.84
C LYS A 100 -8.42 3.88 -17.71
#